data_AF-A0AAU8WWL6-F1
#
_entry.id   AF-A0AAU8WWL6-F1
#
_cell.length_a   1.000
_cell.length_b   1.000
_cell.length_c   1.000
_cell.angle_alpha   90.00
_cell.angle_beta   90.00
_cell.angle_gamma   90.00
#
_symmetry.space_group_name_H-M   'P 1'
#
loop_
_entity.id
_entity.type
_entity.pdbx_description
1 polymer ?
#
loop_
_entity_poly.entity_id
_entity_poly.type
_entity_poly.pdbx_seq_one_letter_code
_entity_poly.pdbx_strand_id
1 'polypeptide(L)' 'MEEAMKNYLPAIDIMMCHLGISFEQACEQLGLSPVEQQTLSLLQEQDPQE' A
#
# COMPACT_ATOMS: atom_id res chain seq x y z
N MET A 1 -10.13 -10.33 5.79
CA MET A 1 -8.68 -10.07 5.59
C MET A 1 -8.48 -8.85 4.72
N GLU A 2 -9.26 -8.67 3.64
CA GLU A 2 -9.21 -7.49 2.74
C GLU A 2 -9.38 -6.13 3.45
N GLU A 3 -10.19 -6.04 4.50
CA GLU A 3 -10.40 -4.78 5.23
C GLU A 3 -9.12 -4.28 5.94
N ALA A 4 -8.29 -5.21 6.43
CA ALA A 4 -6.99 -4.87 7.01
C ALA A 4 -6.02 -4.36 5.93
N MET A 5 -6.12 -4.89 4.70
CA MET A 5 -5.31 -4.45 3.58
C MET A 5 -5.64 -3.02 3.14
N LYS A 6 -6.92 -2.66 3.10
CA LYS A 6 -7.34 -1.29 2.79
C LYS A 6 -6.81 -0.25 3.78
N ASN A 7 -6.57 -0.64 5.03
CA ASN A 7 -5.96 0.25 6.04
C ASN A 7 -4.47 0.53 5.79
N TYR A 8 -3.77 -0.30 5.01
CA TYR A 8 -2.38 -0.04 4.65
C TYR A 8 -2.23 0.96 3.51
N LEU A 9 -3.19 1.07 2.60
CA LEU A 9 -3.16 2.04 1.49
C LEU A 9 -2.90 3.49 1.96
N PRO A 10 -3.62 4.06 2.94
CA PRO A 10 -3.33 5.42 3.41
C PRO A 10 -1.98 5.52 4.13
N ALA A 11 -1.53 4.46 4.81
CA ALA A 11 -0.20 4.44 5.42
C ALA A 11 0.90 4.46 4.35
N ILE A 12 0.73 3.69 3.27
CA ILE A 12 1.61 3.66 2.10
C ILE A 12 1.62 5.01 1.41
N ASP A 13 0.46 5.63 1.18
CA ASP A 13 0.36 6.94 0.54
C ASP A 13 1.06 8.05 1.34
N ILE A 14 0.89 8.06 2.67
CA ILE A 14 1.61 8.96 3.57
C ILE A 14 3.12 8.74 3.45
N MET A 15 3.59 7.49 3.46
CA MET A 15 5.01 7.18 3.34
C MET A 15 5.57 7.60 1.97
N MET A 16 4.85 7.36 0.88
CA MET A 16 5.26 7.78 -0.46
C MET A 16 5.38 9.31 -0.54
N CYS A 17 4.40 10.03 0.01
CA CYS A 17 4.36 11.50 -0.04
C CYS A 17 5.38 12.16 0.92
N HIS A 18 5.58 11.62 2.12
CA HIS A 18 6.47 12.22 3.13
C HIS A 18 7.93 11.79 3.00
N LEU A 19 8.18 10.52 2.65
CA LEU A 19 9.52 9.97 2.53
C LEU A 19 10.03 9.99 1.09
N GLY A 20 9.15 10.23 0.11
CA GLY A 20 9.51 10.21 -1.31
C GLY A 20 9.90 8.81 -1.81
N ILE A 21 9.42 7.75 -1.14
CA ILE A 21 9.72 6.36 -1.47
C ILE A 21 8.64 5.77 -2.37
N SER A 22 8.99 4.73 -3.13
CA SER A 22 8.04 4.02 -3.99
C SER A 22 7.08 3.13 -3.17
N PHE A 23 5.97 2.73 -3.78
CA PHE A 23 5.01 1.79 -3.19
C PHE A 23 5.66 0.50 -2.67
N GLU A 24 6.54 -0.13 -3.47
CA GLU A 24 7.28 -1.34 -3.06
C GLU A 24 8.13 -1.08 -1.81
N GLN A 25 8.83 0.05 -1.74
CA GLN A 25 9.65 0.43 -0.59
C GLN A 25 8.80 0.67 0.67
N ALA A 26 7.64 1.29 0.52
CA ALA A 26 6.69 1.46 1.62
C ALA A 26 6.14 0.10 2.08
N CYS A 27 5.89 -0.82 1.16
CA CYS A 27 5.48 -2.17 1.49
C CYS A 27 6.56 -2.97 2.21
N GLU A 28 7.81 -2.87 1.76
CA GLU A 28 8.97 -3.47 2.45
C GLU A 28 9.13 -2.91 3.87
N GLN A 29 8.98 -1.60 4.05
CA GLN A 29 9.03 -0.94 5.37
C GLN A 29 7.91 -1.42 6.31
N LEU A 30 6.72 -1.71 5.78
CA LEU A 30 5.60 -2.27 6.54
C LEU A 30 5.75 -3.77 6.82
N GLY A 31 6.77 -4.43 6.27
CA GLY A 31 6.98 -5.87 6.41
C GLY A 31 5.96 -6.71 5.63
N LEU A 32 5.37 -6.14 4.58
CA LEU A 32 4.35 -6.80 3.77
C LEU A 32 4.97 -7.86 2.85
N SER A 33 4.37 -9.05 2.87
CA SER A 33 4.83 -10.15 2.02
C SER A 33 4.53 -9.86 0.53
N PRO A 34 5.26 -10.45 -0.43
CA PRO A 34 5.02 -10.20 -1.87
C PRO A 34 3.57 -10.43 -2.32
N VAL A 35 2.91 -11.43 -1.74
CA VAL A 35 1.48 -11.72 -1.96
C VAL A 35 0.59 -10.57 -1.49
N GLU A 36 0.92 -9.97 -0.36
CA GLU A 36 0.18 -8.82 0.18
C GLU A 36 0.40 -7.58 -0.66
N GLN A 37 1.63 -7.34 -1.14
CA GLN A 37 1.95 -6.24 -2.05
C GLN A 37 1.16 -6.33 -3.35
N GLN A 38 1.08 -7.53 -3.94
CA GLN A 38 0.25 -7.75 -5.14
C GLN A 38 -1.23 -7.47 -4.86
N THR A 39 -1.73 -7.89 -3.70
CA THR A 39 -3.12 -7.65 -3.31
C THR A 39 -3.39 -6.16 -3.10
N LEU A 40 -2.47 -5.45 -2.45
CA LEU A 40 -2.57 -4.01 -2.23
C LEU A 40 -2.45 -3.21 -3.53
N SER A 41 -1.58 -3.62 -4.45
CA SER A 41 -1.49 -3.03 -5.79
C SER A 41 -2.83 -3.13 -6.53
N LEU A 42 -3.43 -4.32 -6.54
CA LEU A 42 -4.75 -4.55 -7.15
C LEU A 42 -5.86 -3.73 -6.47
N LEU A 43 -5.78 -3.55 -5.14
CA LEU A 43 -6.74 -2.74 -4.39
C LEU A 43 -6.56 -1.25 -4.67
N GLN A 44 -5.33 -0.77 -4.81
CA GLN A 44 -5.02 0.63 -5.15
C GLN A 44 -5.57 1.01 -6.54
N GLU A 45 -5.56 0.09 -7.50
CA GLU A 45 -6.14 0.29 -8.83
C GLU A 45 -7.68 0.34 -8.81
N GLN A 46 -8.32 -0.25 -7.79
CA GLN A 46 -9.78 -0.30 -7.65
C GLN A 46 -10.37 0.78 -6.74
N ASP A 47 -9.52 1.51 -6.02
CA ASP A 47 -9.92 2.67 -5.22
C ASP A 47 -9.44 3.94 -5.95
N PRO A 48 -10.15 4.39 -7.01
CA PRO A 48 -9.92 5.73 -7.54
C PRO A 48 -10.27 6.69 -6.42
N GLN A 49 -9.26 7.27 -5.77
CA GLN A 49 -9.47 8.33 -4.82
C GLN A 49 -10.18 9.48 -5.57
N GLU A 50 -11.49 9.61 -5.36
CA GLU A 50 -12.32 10.76 -5.78
C GLU A 50 -11.90 12.03 -5.04
#